data_AF-A0A2C9LP43-F1
#
_entry.id   AF-A0A2C9LP43-F1
#
_cell.length_a   1.000
_cell.length_b   1.000
_cell.length_c   1.000
_cell.angle_alpha   90.00
_cell.angle_beta   90.00
_cell.angle_gamma   90.00
#
_symmetry.space_group_name_H-M   'P 1'
#
loop_
_entity.id
_entity.type
_entity.pdbx_description
1 polymer ?
#
loop_
_entity_poly.entity_id
_entity_poly.type
_entity_poly.pdbx_seq_one_letter_code
_entity_poly.pdbx_strand_id
1 'polypeptide(L)'
;MRFVSSQMRGSWKQGHEHNTGQQFEDLCIRPHCEDPCVRPQCEDFCIRPQCEDFCIRQQFEDLCIRPQCEVPYVRPLCEDLCIRPQCEDLCIRPHCKDFCIRPQCEDFCIRPQCDDFCIRPQCDDFCIRPQCEDLCIRPQCDDPCVRPQCEDLCIRPQCEDLRGREA
;
A
#
# COMPACT_ATOMS: atom_id res chain seq x y z
N MET A 1 20.71 19.56 -0.85
CA MET A 1 19.24 19.53 -0.88
C MET A 1 18.69 20.39 0.24
N ARG A 2 17.84 21.37 -0.06
CA ARG A 2 17.08 22.12 0.95
C ARG A 2 15.80 21.34 1.21
N PHE A 3 15.71 20.67 2.35
CA PHE A 3 14.50 19.99 2.80
C PHE A 3 13.41 21.05 3.04
N VAL A 4 12.52 21.30 2.08
CA VAL A 4 11.27 22.00 2.34
C VAL A 4 10.22 20.94 2.66
N SER A 5 10.39 20.24 3.78
CA SER A 5 9.38 19.31 4.25
C SER A 5 8.16 20.12 4.74
N SER A 6 7.13 20.26 3.91
CA SER A 6 5.84 20.75 4.38
C SER A 6 5.19 19.64 5.21
N GLN A 7 5.48 19.60 6.51
CA GLN A 7 4.83 18.67 7.42
C GLN A 7 3.49 19.26 7.87
N MET A 8 2.43 19.02 7.10
CA MET A 8 1.08 19.40 7.51
C MET A 8 0.58 18.42 8.58
N ARG A 9 0.57 18.89 9.83
CA ARG A 9 -0.16 18.26 10.95
C ARG A 9 -1.47 19.02 11.11
N GLY A 10 -2.58 18.39 10.73
CA GLY A 10 -3.92 18.98 10.83
C GLY A 10 -4.95 17.92 11.21
N SER A 11 -6.00 18.32 11.92
CA SER A 11 -7.22 17.52 12.08
C SER A 11 -8.12 17.88 10.91
N TRP A 12 -8.36 16.92 10.01
CA TRP A 12 -9.11 17.12 8.78
C TRP A 12 -10.56 16.82 9.15
N LYS A 13 -11.52 17.69 8.81
CA LYS A 13 -12.94 17.40 9.06
C LYS A 13 -13.55 16.75 7.83
N GLN A 14 -14.55 15.88 8.05
CA GLN A 14 -15.31 15.15 7.02
C GLN A 14 -15.59 16.00 5.77
N GLY A 15 -15.38 15.42 4.59
CA GLY A 15 -15.83 15.99 3.32
C GLY A 15 -15.04 17.18 2.77
N HIS A 16 -13.94 17.61 3.40
CA HIS A 16 -13.12 18.69 2.88
C HIS A 16 -12.05 18.18 1.91
N GLU A 17 -12.23 18.45 0.61
CA GLU A 17 -11.16 18.38 -0.38
C GLU A 17 -10.08 19.41 -0.04
N HIS A 18 -8.96 18.95 0.51
CA HIS A 18 -7.79 19.77 0.71
C HIS A 18 -6.92 19.70 -0.54
N ASN A 19 -7.22 20.57 -1.49
CA ASN A 19 -6.36 20.82 -2.64
C ASN A 19 -5.22 21.74 -2.19
N THR A 20 -4.02 21.17 -2.03
CA THR A 20 -2.82 21.98 -1.91
C THR A 20 -2.49 22.50 -3.31
N GLY A 21 -2.96 23.70 -3.66
CA GLY A 21 -2.64 24.37 -4.93
C GLY A 21 -1.16 24.76 -5.09
N GLN A 22 -0.28 24.22 -4.25
CA GLN A 22 1.18 24.39 -4.29
C GLN A 22 1.81 23.06 -4.67
N GLN A 23 2.66 23.08 -5.70
CA GLN A 23 3.54 21.96 -6.02
C GLN A 23 4.61 21.86 -4.94
N PHE A 24 4.75 20.68 -4.35
CA PHE A 24 5.85 20.35 -3.44
C PHE A 24 6.69 19.25 -4.10
N GLU A 25 8.01 19.26 -3.91
CA GLU A 25 8.84 18.09 -4.24
C GLU A 25 8.42 16.94 -3.30
N ASP A 26 8.50 17.19 -1.98
CA ASP A 26 8.12 16.22 -0.94
C ASP A 26 6.91 16.69 -0.11
N LEU A 27 5.98 15.78 0.18
CA LEU A 27 4.87 16.04 1.09
C LEU A 27 4.61 14.88 2.07
N CYS A 28 4.52 15.23 3.36
CA CYS A 28 4.21 14.28 4.43
C CYS A 28 2.98 14.73 5.23
N ILE A 29 1.90 13.94 5.23
CA ILE A 29 0.69 14.27 6.00
C ILE A 29 0.24 13.14 6.93
N ARG A 30 -0.51 13.50 7.98
CA ARG A 30 -1.06 12.57 8.98
C ARG A 30 -2.50 12.94 9.32
N PRO A 31 -3.48 12.62 8.45
CA PRO A 31 -4.86 12.96 8.70
C PRO A 31 -5.45 12.10 9.82
N HIS A 32 -6.34 12.70 10.60
CA HIS A 32 -7.17 12.03 11.61
C HIS A 32 -8.62 12.45 11.36
N CYS A 33 -9.38 11.57 10.71
CA CYS A 33 -10.75 11.78 10.23
C CYS A 33 -11.35 10.46 9.76
N GLU A 34 -12.68 10.35 9.70
CA GLU A 34 -13.36 9.11 9.27
C GLU A 34 -12.99 8.70 7.82
N ASP A 35 -13.09 9.63 6.85
CA ASP A 35 -12.86 9.33 5.41
C ASP A 35 -11.90 10.33 4.72
N PRO A 36 -10.57 10.23 4.89
CA PRO A 36 -9.64 11.08 4.18
C PRO A 36 -9.62 10.81 2.68
N CYS A 37 -10.03 11.81 1.88
CA CYS A 37 -9.75 11.89 0.44
C CYS A 37 -8.60 12.88 0.18
N VAL A 38 -7.43 12.37 -0.20
CA VAL A 38 -6.22 13.19 -0.40
C VAL A 38 -5.80 13.19 -1.87
N ARG A 39 -5.58 14.38 -2.43
CA ARG A 39 -5.09 14.59 -3.80
C ARG A 39 -3.93 15.60 -3.84
N PRO A 40 -2.74 15.22 -3.36
CA PRO A 40 -1.61 16.14 -3.31
C PRO A 40 -0.96 16.30 -4.69
N GLN A 41 -0.32 17.43 -4.91
CA GLN A 41 0.51 17.68 -6.09
C GLN A 41 1.97 17.66 -5.65
N CYS A 42 2.58 16.48 -5.64
CA CYS A 42 3.98 16.27 -5.30
C CYS A 42 4.58 15.07 -6.01
N GLU A 43 5.91 15.04 -6.13
CA GLU A 43 6.67 13.89 -6.65
C GLU A 43 6.71 12.79 -5.59
N ASP A 44 7.13 13.17 -4.37
CA ASP A 44 7.30 12.24 -3.25
C ASP A 44 6.22 12.45 -2.18
N PHE A 45 5.41 11.41 -1.94
CA PHE A 45 4.30 11.48 -1.00
C PHE A 45 4.38 10.45 0.12
N CYS A 46 4.24 10.93 1.35
CA CYS A 46 4.12 10.11 2.54
C CYS A 46 2.80 10.41 3.28
N ILE A 47 2.02 9.38 3.57
CA ILE A 47 0.76 9.52 4.32
C ILE A 47 0.64 8.50 5.44
N ARG A 48 0.16 8.96 6.60
CA ARG A 48 -0.16 8.11 7.76
C ARG A 48 -1.56 8.43 8.30
N PRO A 49 -2.62 7.96 7.63
CA PRO A 49 -3.98 8.23 8.06
C PRO A 49 -4.34 7.40 9.30
N GLN A 50 -5.17 7.99 10.16
CA GLN A 50 -5.88 7.33 11.25
C GLN A 50 -7.37 7.59 11.06
N CYS A 51 -8.13 6.57 10.66
CA CYS A 51 -9.45 6.72 10.05
C CYS A 51 -10.30 5.44 10.12
N GLU A 52 -11.56 5.49 9.74
CA GLU A 52 -12.36 4.27 9.52
C GLU A 52 -12.04 3.73 8.11
N ASP A 53 -12.28 4.53 7.08
CA ASP A 53 -11.99 4.18 5.69
C ASP A 53 -10.89 5.05 5.10
N PHE A 54 -9.95 4.46 4.35
CA PHE A 54 -8.92 5.23 3.64
C PHE A 54 -8.95 4.94 2.15
N CYS A 55 -8.96 5.98 1.31
CA CYS A 55 -8.85 5.82 -0.13
C CYS A 55 -7.75 6.69 -0.73
N ILE A 56 -6.90 6.09 -1.57
CA ILE A 56 -5.94 6.83 -2.40
C ILE A 56 -5.93 6.34 -3.85
N ARG A 57 -6.00 7.30 -4.78
CA ARG A 57 -5.94 7.08 -6.23
C ARG A 57 -5.26 8.27 -6.90
N GLN A 58 -3.94 8.22 -6.97
CA GLN A 58 -3.08 9.33 -7.38
C GLN A 58 -1.83 8.80 -8.08
N GLN A 59 -1.12 9.72 -8.75
CA GLN A 59 0.17 9.45 -9.41
C GLN A 59 1.29 10.10 -8.60
N PHE A 60 2.39 9.40 -8.37
CA PHE A 60 3.59 9.88 -7.66
C PHE A 60 4.85 9.31 -8.32
N GLU A 61 6.02 9.86 -8.02
CA GLU A 61 7.28 9.14 -8.27
C GLU A 61 7.45 8.12 -7.14
N ASP A 62 7.51 8.62 -5.89
CA ASP A 62 7.60 7.79 -4.70
C ASP A 62 6.35 7.92 -3.81
N LEU A 63 5.78 6.77 -3.40
CA LEU A 63 4.64 6.72 -2.50
C LEU A 63 4.89 5.83 -1.27
N CYS A 64 4.77 6.44 -0.09
CA CYS A 64 4.85 5.77 1.20
C CYS A 64 3.54 5.91 2.00
N ILE A 65 2.85 4.79 2.25
CA ILE A 65 1.56 4.79 2.97
C ILE A 65 1.64 3.92 4.23
N ARG A 66 1.22 4.47 5.38
CA ARG A 66 1.12 3.72 6.65
C ARG A 66 -0.25 3.96 7.32
N PRO A 67 -1.33 3.37 6.79
CA PRO A 67 -2.67 3.55 7.35
C PRO A 67 -2.84 2.76 8.65
N GLN A 68 -3.56 3.37 9.59
CA GLN A 68 -4.16 2.75 10.76
C GLN A 68 -5.66 2.99 10.65
N CYS A 69 -6.33 2.17 9.85
CA CYS A 69 -7.77 2.32 9.56
C CYS A 69 -8.45 0.96 9.47
N GLU A 70 -9.77 0.88 9.55
CA GLU A 70 -10.50 -0.39 9.43
C GLU A 70 -10.42 -0.93 7.99
N VAL A 71 -10.75 -0.10 6.99
CA VAL A 71 -10.82 -0.53 5.58
C VAL A 71 -10.05 0.41 4.61
N PRO A 72 -8.73 0.23 4.48
CA PRO A 72 -7.94 0.87 3.43
C PRO A 72 -8.12 0.27 2.03
N TYR A 73 -8.30 1.18 1.06
CA TYR A 73 -8.32 0.91 -0.37
C TYR A 73 -7.32 1.77 -1.15
N VAL A 74 -6.35 1.11 -1.79
CA VAL A 74 -5.17 1.77 -2.34
C VAL A 74 -4.97 1.42 -3.82
N ARG A 75 -5.00 2.43 -4.69
CA ARG A 75 -4.79 2.29 -6.16
C ARG A 75 -3.89 3.37 -6.76
N PRO A 76 -2.60 3.40 -6.40
CA PRO A 76 -1.65 4.37 -6.93
C PRO A 76 -1.10 3.95 -8.29
N LEU A 77 -0.55 4.93 -9.01
CA LEU A 77 0.42 4.75 -10.08
C LEU A 77 1.71 5.44 -9.64
N CYS A 78 2.83 4.73 -9.54
CA CYS A 78 4.10 5.35 -9.13
C CYS A 78 5.33 4.61 -9.65
N GLU A 79 6.53 5.14 -9.46
CA GLU A 79 7.75 4.36 -9.68
C GLU A 79 7.94 3.40 -8.50
N ASP A 80 8.03 3.96 -7.28
CA ASP A 80 8.27 3.19 -6.07
C ASP A 80 7.08 3.27 -5.10
N LEU A 81 6.64 2.10 -4.64
CA LEU A 81 5.55 1.99 -3.68
C LEU A 81 5.96 1.23 -2.42
N CYS A 82 5.76 1.88 -1.27
CA CYS A 82 5.97 1.29 0.05
C CYS A 82 4.71 1.40 0.92
N ILE A 83 4.10 0.28 1.29
CA ILE A 83 2.89 0.26 2.13
C ILE A 83 3.12 -0.56 3.42
N ARG A 84 2.72 -0.01 4.57
CA ARG A 84 2.73 -0.69 5.88
C ARG A 84 1.42 -0.45 6.63
N PRO A 85 0.34 -1.14 6.25
CA PRO A 85 -0.98 -0.99 6.83
C PRO A 85 -1.16 -1.79 8.13
N GLN A 86 -1.97 -1.24 9.02
CA GLN A 86 -2.56 -1.91 10.19
C GLN A 86 -4.07 -1.70 10.10
N CYS A 87 -4.83 -2.76 9.82
CA CYS A 87 -6.26 -2.69 9.49
C CYS A 87 -6.96 -4.03 9.70
N GLU A 88 -8.29 -4.07 9.62
CA GLU A 88 -9.05 -5.33 9.58
C GLU A 88 -9.00 -5.90 8.17
N ASP A 89 -9.43 -5.09 7.20
CA ASP A 89 -9.55 -5.46 5.79
C ASP A 89 -8.64 -4.61 4.90
N LEU A 90 -7.95 -5.23 3.94
CA LEU A 90 -7.09 -4.50 3.01
C LEU A 90 -7.26 -4.90 1.56
N CYS A 91 -7.50 -3.90 0.71
CA CYS A 91 -7.57 -4.05 -0.74
C CYS A 91 -6.62 -3.11 -1.49
N ILE A 92 -5.66 -3.68 -2.23
CA ILE A 92 -4.67 -2.88 -2.98
C ILE A 92 -4.55 -3.34 -4.43
N ARG A 93 -4.47 -2.38 -5.35
CA ARG A 93 -4.20 -2.61 -6.79
C ARG A 93 -3.26 -1.53 -7.34
N PRO A 94 -1.95 -1.64 -7.06
CA PRO A 94 -0.98 -0.68 -7.55
C PRO A 94 -0.50 -1.01 -8.97
N HIS A 95 -0.07 0.03 -9.67
CA HIS A 95 0.76 -0.07 -10.86
C HIS A 95 2.06 0.69 -10.58
N CYS A 96 3.21 0.01 -10.54
CA CYS A 96 4.50 0.64 -10.26
C CYS A 96 5.69 -0.15 -10.80
N LYS A 97 6.92 0.36 -10.71
CA LYS A 97 8.12 -0.44 -11.01
C LYS A 97 8.43 -1.35 -9.83
N ASP A 98 8.60 -0.74 -8.65
CA ASP A 98 8.96 -1.44 -7.43
C ASP A 98 7.84 -1.38 -6.40
N PHE A 99 7.44 -2.54 -5.88
CA PHE A 99 6.42 -2.62 -4.86
C PHE A 99 6.85 -3.42 -3.63
N CYS A 100 6.87 -2.73 -2.49
CA CYS A 100 7.09 -3.32 -1.18
C CYS A 100 5.88 -3.17 -0.26
N ILE A 101 5.39 -4.27 0.31
CA ILE A 101 4.32 -4.24 1.31
C ILE A 101 4.53 -5.17 2.49
N ARG A 102 4.12 -4.69 3.68
CA ARG A 102 4.13 -5.44 4.95
C ARG A 102 2.79 -5.25 5.67
N PRO A 103 1.73 -5.95 5.27
CA PRO A 103 0.42 -5.83 5.89
C PRO A 103 0.36 -6.55 7.25
N GLN A 104 -0.35 -5.92 8.18
CA GLN A 104 -0.81 -6.50 9.45
C GLN A 104 -2.33 -6.34 9.48
N CYS A 105 -3.07 -7.38 9.13
CA CYS A 105 -4.53 -7.35 9.02
C CYS A 105 -5.15 -8.74 9.09
N GLU A 106 -6.45 -8.84 9.38
CA GLU A 106 -7.16 -10.13 9.36
C GLU A 106 -7.23 -10.64 7.91
N ASP A 107 -7.75 -9.81 7.02
CA ASP A 107 -8.04 -10.14 5.63
C ASP A 107 -7.24 -9.26 4.65
N PHE A 108 -6.50 -9.92 3.73
CA PHE A 108 -5.68 -9.22 2.74
C PHE A 108 -5.91 -9.65 1.30
N CYS A 109 -6.24 -8.70 0.43
CA CYS A 109 -6.39 -8.92 -1.01
C CYS A 109 -5.52 -7.96 -1.84
N ILE A 110 -4.68 -8.51 -2.73
CA ILE A 110 -3.84 -7.70 -3.61
C ILE A 110 -3.70 -8.21 -5.04
N ARG A 111 -3.61 -7.25 -5.97
CA ARG A 111 -3.38 -7.49 -7.41
C ARG A 111 -2.41 -6.44 -7.97
N PRO A 112 -1.10 -6.57 -7.71
CA PRO A 112 -0.10 -5.65 -8.23
C PRO A 112 0.25 -5.94 -9.69
N GLN A 113 0.55 -4.88 -10.42
CA GLN A 113 1.26 -4.92 -11.69
C GLN A 113 2.55 -4.12 -11.52
N CYS A 114 3.70 -4.79 -11.53
CA CYS A 114 4.98 -4.16 -11.32
C CYS A 114 6.15 -4.98 -11.87
N ASP A 115 7.35 -4.43 -11.92
CA ASP A 115 8.54 -5.20 -12.32
C ASP A 115 8.97 -6.06 -11.12
N ASP A 116 9.17 -5.42 -9.96
CA ASP A 116 9.59 -6.08 -8.72
C ASP A 116 8.49 -6.06 -7.65
N PHE A 117 8.08 -7.23 -7.15
CA PHE A 117 7.14 -7.35 -6.03
C PHE A 117 7.72 -8.06 -4.80
N CYS A 118 7.80 -7.33 -3.70
CA CYS A 118 8.19 -7.84 -2.39
C CYS A 118 7.06 -7.74 -1.36
N ILE A 119 6.67 -8.87 -0.76
CA ILE A 119 5.64 -8.90 0.27
C ILE A 119 6.01 -9.73 1.50
N ARG A 120 5.63 -9.22 2.68
CA ARG A 120 5.74 -9.92 3.98
C ARG A 120 4.44 -9.77 4.78
N PRO A 121 3.41 -10.57 4.47
CA PRO A 121 2.13 -10.50 5.15
C PRO A 121 2.17 -11.16 6.53
N GLN A 122 1.53 -10.50 7.49
CA GLN A 122 1.17 -11.01 8.81
C GLN A 122 -0.36 -10.93 8.92
N CYS A 123 -1.05 -11.97 8.47
CA CYS A 123 -2.51 -11.99 8.33
C CYS A 123 -3.07 -13.36 8.69
N ASP A 124 -4.36 -13.45 8.98
CA ASP A 124 -5.02 -14.75 9.12
C ASP A 124 -5.25 -15.34 7.72
N ASP A 125 -5.88 -14.54 6.85
CA ASP A 125 -6.23 -14.89 5.49
C ASP A 125 -5.56 -13.95 4.47
N PHE A 126 -5.06 -14.51 3.36
CA PHE A 126 -4.70 -13.67 2.22
C PHE A 126 -4.93 -14.26 0.83
N CYS A 127 -5.17 -13.36 -0.13
CA CYS A 127 -5.27 -13.66 -1.55
C CYS A 127 -4.42 -12.69 -2.38
N ILE A 128 -3.38 -13.22 -3.03
CA ILE A 128 -2.49 -12.42 -3.88
C ILE A 128 -2.49 -12.92 -5.34
N ARG A 129 -2.60 -11.99 -6.29
CA ARG A 129 -2.53 -12.26 -7.73
C ARG A 129 -1.59 -11.28 -8.45
N PRO A 130 -0.27 -11.42 -8.26
CA PRO A 130 0.70 -10.53 -8.88
C PRO A 130 0.94 -10.84 -10.36
N GLN A 131 1.18 -9.77 -11.11
CA GLN A 131 1.76 -9.79 -12.46
C GLN A 131 3.05 -8.99 -12.37
N CYS A 132 4.19 -9.67 -12.37
CA CYS A 132 5.50 -9.03 -12.23
C CYS A 132 6.65 -9.82 -12.85
N GLU A 133 7.82 -9.22 -13.03
CA GLU A 133 9.02 -9.96 -13.44
C GLU A 133 9.53 -10.78 -12.25
N ASP A 134 9.82 -10.11 -11.13
CA ASP A 134 10.36 -10.71 -9.92
C ASP A 134 9.36 -10.70 -8.77
N LEU A 135 9.18 -11.86 -8.13
CA LEU A 135 8.28 -12.03 -6.99
C LEU A 135 8.99 -12.61 -5.77
N CYS A 136 8.97 -11.87 -4.66
CA CYS A 136 9.46 -12.28 -3.35
C CYS A 136 8.35 -12.25 -2.28
N ILE A 137 7.98 -13.42 -1.73
CA ILE A 137 6.92 -13.55 -0.73
C ILE A 137 7.46 -14.21 0.55
N ARG A 138 7.23 -13.60 1.71
CA ARG A 138 7.57 -14.17 3.03
C ARG A 138 6.37 -14.13 3.99
N PRO A 139 5.40 -15.05 3.85
CA PRO A 139 4.17 -15.05 4.63
C PRO A 139 4.34 -15.62 6.04
N GLN A 140 3.59 -15.02 6.97
CA GLN A 140 3.25 -15.52 8.30
C GLN A 140 1.72 -15.45 8.40
N CYS A 141 1.04 -16.55 8.11
CA CYS A 141 -0.42 -16.63 8.05
C CYS A 141 -0.92 -18.09 8.09
N ASP A 142 -2.21 -18.26 8.31
CA ASP A 142 -2.83 -19.59 8.38
C ASP A 142 -3.30 -20.06 6.99
N ASP A 143 -4.01 -19.20 6.24
CA ASP A 143 -4.66 -19.58 4.97
C ASP A 143 -4.22 -18.73 3.76
N PRO A 144 -3.02 -18.99 3.19
CA PRO A 144 -2.51 -18.29 2.02
C PRO A 144 -3.07 -18.79 0.68
N CYS A 145 -3.51 -17.86 -0.18
CA CYS A 145 -3.86 -18.11 -1.58
C CYS A 145 -2.98 -17.26 -2.53
N VAL A 146 -2.08 -17.92 -3.27
CA VAL A 146 -1.13 -17.26 -4.19
C VAL A 146 -1.37 -17.73 -5.62
N ARG A 147 -1.55 -16.79 -6.56
CA ARG A 147 -1.65 -17.07 -8.01
C ARG A 147 -0.77 -16.10 -8.81
N PRO A 148 0.53 -16.38 -8.92
CA PRO A 148 1.47 -15.46 -9.54
C PRO A 148 1.52 -15.65 -11.06
N GLN A 149 1.82 -14.56 -11.75
CA GLN A 149 2.30 -14.55 -13.14
C GLN A 149 3.62 -13.80 -13.12
N CYS A 150 4.73 -14.54 -13.02
CA CYS A 150 6.07 -13.96 -12.95
C CYS A 150 7.14 -14.82 -13.60
N GLU A 151 8.28 -14.19 -13.92
CA GLU A 151 9.45 -14.88 -14.45
C GLU A 151 10.22 -15.56 -13.33
N ASP A 152 10.51 -14.83 -12.26
CA ASP A 152 11.23 -15.34 -11.10
C ASP A 152 10.37 -15.33 -9.83
N LEU A 153 10.32 -16.47 -9.14
CA LEU A 153 9.50 -16.70 -7.95
C LEU A 153 10.32 -17.17 -6.75
N CYS A 154 10.27 -16.40 -5.66
CA CYS A 154 10.87 -16.71 -4.38
C CYS A 154 9.83 -16.69 -3.24
N ILE A 155 9.43 -17.86 -2.74
CA ILE A 155 8.51 -17.98 -1.59
C ILE A 155 9.24 -18.58 -0.39
N ARG A 156 9.18 -17.88 0.77
CA ARG A 156 9.72 -18.36 2.06
C ARG A 156 8.66 -18.27 3.15
N PRO A 157 7.82 -19.30 3.28
CA PRO A 157 6.70 -19.31 4.21
C PRO A 157 7.10 -19.68 5.63
N GLN A 158 6.33 -19.15 6.57
CA GLN A 158 6.25 -19.60 7.96
C GLN A 158 4.78 -19.85 8.28
N CYS A 159 4.18 -20.83 7.60
CA CYS A 159 2.75 -21.17 7.61
C CYS A 159 2.58 -22.70 7.68
N GLU A 160 1.49 -23.20 8.25
CA GLU A 160 1.22 -24.65 8.36
C GLU A 160 0.75 -25.28 7.03
N ASP A 161 0.01 -24.56 6.17
CA ASP A 161 -0.52 -25.08 4.90
C ASP A 161 -0.51 -24.04 3.77
N LEU A 162 0.43 -24.14 2.82
CA LEU A 162 0.42 -23.29 1.60
C LEU A 162 -0.35 -23.92 0.46
N ARG A 163 -1.40 -23.25 -0.03
CA ARG A 163 -2.10 -23.64 -1.27
C ARG A 163 -1.75 -22.68 -2.42
N GLY A 164 -0.69 -23.00 -3.15
CA GLY A 164 -0.30 -22.33 -4.39
C GLY A 164 -0.50 -23.25 -5.61
N ARG A 165 -1.00 -22.69 -6.72
CA ARG A 165 -0.80 -23.30 -8.05
C ARG A 165 0.34 -22.55 -8.71
N GLU A 166 1.43 -23.26 -8.98
CA GLU A 166 2.47 -22.81 -9.90
C GLU A 166 1.89 -22.83 -11.33
N ALA A 167 2.22 -21.80 -12.12
CA ALA A 167 1.87 -21.72 -13.54
C ALA A 167 3.00 -22.29 -14.39
#